data_AF-A0A2J0MPS0-F1
#
_entry.id   AF-A0A2J0MPS0-F1
#
_cell.length_a   1.000
_cell.length_b   1.000
_cell.length_c   1.000
_cell.angle_alpha   90.00
_cell.angle_beta   90.00
_cell.angle_gamma   90.00
#
_symmetry.space_group_name_H-M   'P 1'
#
loop_
_entity.id
_entity.type
_entity.pdbx_description
1 polymer ?
#
loop_
_entity_poly.entity_id
_entity_poly.type
_entity_poly.pdbx_seq_one_letter_code
_entity_poly.pdbx_strand_id
1 'polypeptide(L)'
;MIVVLIVAVLVSVILANINQSRKKARVNGAKTSLKLVLPAIMACKDGGGNVSLPPTADADICATAVGLTGATWPTLPDGYAYVPGLGYNSVNCSFTVFTNGDSADLTCGCEAQICQ
;
A
#
# COMPACT_ATOMS: atom_id res chain seq x y z
N MET A 1 45.41 0.66 15.07
CA MET A 1 44.41 1.76 15.02
C MET A 1 43.77 1.92 13.64
N ILE A 2 44.54 1.84 12.55
CA ILE A 2 44.03 1.94 11.16
C ILE A 2 42.89 0.95 10.87
N VAL A 3 43.00 -0.31 11.33
CA VAL A 3 41.97 -1.33 11.10
C VAL A 3 40.62 -0.96 11.73
N VAL A 4 40.61 -0.38 12.94
CA VAL A 4 39.36 -0.01 13.63
C VAL A 4 38.64 1.13 12.89
N LEU A 5 39.40 2.08 12.32
CA LEU A 5 38.85 3.17 11.50
C LEU A 5 38.21 2.65 10.21
N ILE A 6 38.86 1.70 9.54
CA ILE A 6 38.33 1.10 8.30
C ILE A 6 37.03 0.35 8.59
N VAL A 7 36.98 -0.46 9.66
CA VAL A 7 35.77 -1.21 10.04
C VAL A 7 34.60 -0.26 10.37
N ALA A 8 34.85 0.85 11.08
CA ALA A 8 33.81 1.82 11.40
C ALA A 8 33.18 2.46 10.15
N VAL A 9 34.00 2.80 9.15
CA VAL A 9 33.52 3.37 7.88
C VAL A 9 32.70 2.34 7.10
N LEU A 10 33.18 1.09 6.98
CA LEU A 10 32.45 0.03 6.29
C LEU A 10 31.08 -0.25 6.93
N VAL A 11 30.99 -0.31 8.26
CA VAL A 11 29.73 -0.58 8.98
C VAL A 11 28.71 0.53 8.75
N SER A 12 29.13 1.80 8.73
CA SER A 12 28.23 2.93 8.53
C SER A 12 27.56 2.94 7.14
N VAL A 13 28.33 2.62 6.09
CA VAL A 13 27.83 2.55 4.71
C VAL A 13 26.85 1.37 4.54
N ILE A 14 27.15 0.22 5.16
CA ILE A 14 26.28 -0.96 5.11
C ILE A 14 24.94 -0.68 5.82
N LEU A 15 24.97 -0.05 7.01
CA LEU A 15 23.75 0.28 7.77
C LEU A 15 22.84 1.25 7.01
N ALA A 16 23.41 2.30 6.41
CA ALA A 16 22.65 3.25 5.61
C ALA A 16 21.97 2.57 4.41
N ASN A 17 22.68 1.66 3.75
CA ASN A 17 22.16 0.94 2.58
C ASN A 17 21.06 -0.06 2.94
N ILE A 18 21.23 -0.83 4.04
CA ILE A 18 20.21 -1.77 4.53
C ILE A 18 18.91 -1.03 4.91
N ASN A 19 19.01 0.15 5.53
CA ASN A 19 17.82 0.93 5.86
C ASN A 19 17.06 1.41 4.63
N GLN A 20 17.77 1.83 3.56
CA GLN A 20 17.13 2.18 2.29
C GLN A 20 16.52 0.96 1.59
N SER A 21 17.22 -0.19 1.57
CA SER A 21 16.69 -1.44 1.01
C SER A 21 15.43 -1.91 1.74
N ARG A 22 15.37 -1.83 3.07
CA ARG A 22 14.18 -2.19 3.86
C ARG A 22 13.00 -1.27 3.56
N LYS A 23 13.24 0.05 3.44
CA LYS A 23 12.21 1.01 3.04
C LYS A 23 11.65 0.67 1.65
N LYS A 24 12.54 0.41 0.67
CA LYS A 24 12.14 0.03 -0.68
C LYS A 24 11.37 -1.29 -0.74
N ALA A 25 11.76 -2.28 0.07
CA ALA A 25 11.06 -3.55 0.18
C ALA A 25 9.64 -3.38 0.76
N ARG A 26 9.47 -2.55 1.80
CA ARG A 26 8.14 -2.24 2.37
C ARG A 26 7.23 -1.53 1.36
N VAL A 27 7.74 -0.52 0.64
CA VAL A 27 7.01 0.18 -0.42
C VAL A 27 6.57 -0.80 -1.52
N ASN A 28 7.49 -1.65 -2.00
CA ASN A 28 7.16 -2.63 -3.03
C ASN A 28 6.18 -3.70 -2.52
N GLY A 29 6.28 -4.13 -1.26
CA GLY A 29 5.33 -5.03 -0.63
C GLY A 29 3.92 -4.44 -0.61
N ALA A 30 3.78 -3.20 -0.14
CA ALA A 30 2.51 -2.48 -0.14
C ALA A 30 1.95 -2.32 -1.57
N LYS A 31 2.79 -1.90 -2.54
CA LYS A 31 2.40 -1.79 -3.95
C LYS A 31 1.86 -3.11 -4.52
N THR A 32 2.54 -4.23 -4.25
CA THR A 32 2.13 -5.54 -4.76
C THR A 32 0.81 -5.99 -4.13
N SER A 33 0.66 -5.87 -2.82
CA SER A 33 -0.59 -6.24 -2.13
C SER A 33 -1.77 -5.40 -2.62
N LEU A 34 -1.57 -4.08 -2.78
CA LEU A 34 -2.62 -3.16 -3.22
C LEU A 34 -2.98 -3.34 -4.69
N LYS A 35 -2.02 -3.73 -5.55
CA LYS A 35 -2.26 -4.07 -6.96
C LYS A 35 -3.31 -5.17 -7.15
N LEU A 36 -3.39 -6.12 -6.22
CA LEU A 36 -4.35 -7.22 -6.27
C LEU A 36 -5.79 -6.77 -5.98
N VAL A 37 -5.97 -5.62 -5.33
CA VAL A 37 -7.27 -5.08 -4.91
C VAL A 37 -7.93 -4.29 -6.04
N LEU A 38 -7.15 -3.63 -6.92
CA LEU A 38 -7.69 -2.81 -8.01
C LEU A 38 -8.67 -3.54 -8.94
N PRO A 39 -8.44 -4.78 -9.40
CA PRO A 39 -9.43 -5.48 -10.22
C PRO A 39 -10.71 -5.80 -9.45
N ALA A 40 -10.63 -6.08 -8.14
CA ALA A 40 -11.81 -6.29 -7.29
C ALA A 40 -12.62 -5.00 -7.08
N ILE A 41 -11.94 -3.85 -6.96
CA ILE A 41 -12.58 -2.53 -6.93
C ILE A 41 -13.32 -2.25 -8.25
N MET A 42 -12.69 -2.53 -9.39
CA MET A 42 -13.34 -2.35 -10.70
C MET A 42 -14.54 -3.27 -10.84
N ALA A 43 -14.41 -4.55 -10.48
CA ALA A 43 -15.52 -5.49 -10.51
C ALA A 43 -16.69 -5.03 -9.60
N CYS A 44 -16.40 -4.42 -8.44
CA CYS A 44 -17.43 -3.87 -7.56
C CYS A 44 -18.21 -2.74 -8.26
N LYS A 45 -17.49 -1.84 -8.94
CA LYS A 45 -18.09 -0.72 -9.67
C LYS A 45 -18.88 -1.20 -10.90
N ASP A 46 -18.34 -2.15 -11.65
CA ASP A 46 -19.00 -2.76 -12.81
C ASP A 46 -20.29 -3.50 -12.43
N GLY A 47 -20.30 -4.11 -11.23
CA GLY A 47 -21.49 -4.72 -10.63
C GLY A 47 -22.52 -3.72 -10.06
N GLY A 48 -22.27 -2.41 -10.19
CA GLY A 48 -23.12 -1.35 -9.63
C GLY A 48 -23.02 -1.20 -8.11
N GLY A 49 -22.05 -1.85 -7.49
CA GLY A 49 -21.78 -1.77 -6.05
C GLY A 49 -20.95 -0.54 -5.66
N ASN A 50 -20.95 -0.25 -4.37
CA ASN A 50 -20.11 0.79 -3.78
C ASN A 50 -18.91 0.19 -3.08
N VAL A 51 -17.73 0.80 -3.24
CA VAL A 51 -16.52 0.41 -2.50
C VAL A 51 -16.72 0.72 -1.02
N SER A 52 -16.36 -0.23 -0.16
CA SER A 52 -16.43 -0.08 1.29
C SER A 52 -15.38 0.91 1.76
N LEU A 53 -15.83 1.92 2.51
CA LEU A 53 -14.99 2.98 3.04
C LEU A 53 -15.22 3.21 4.53
N PRO A 54 -14.15 3.50 5.30
CA PRO A 54 -12.75 3.49 4.85
C PRO A 54 -12.21 2.06 4.62
N PRO A 55 -11.16 1.90 3.79
CA PRO A 55 -10.52 0.61 3.64
C PRO A 55 -10.03 0.13 5.02
N THR A 56 -10.30 -1.12 5.35
CA THR A 56 -9.84 -1.73 6.60
C THR A 56 -9.36 -3.12 6.28
N ALA A 57 -8.21 -3.51 6.84
CA ALA A 57 -7.66 -4.85 6.59
C ALA A 57 -8.73 -5.92 6.90
N ASP A 58 -8.80 -6.93 6.03
CA ASP A 58 -9.74 -8.05 6.10
C ASP A 58 -11.23 -7.67 5.94
N ALA A 59 -11.56 -6.39 5.74
CA ALA A 59 -12.91 -5.97 5.37
C ALA A 59 -13.15 -6.17 3.87
N ASP A 60 -14.39 -6.46 3.50
CA ASP A 60 -14.78 -6.57 2.10
C ASP A 60 -14.52 -5.26 1.34
N ILE A 61 -13.99 -5.39 0.13
CA ILE A 61 -13.71 -4.26 -0.77
C ILE A 61 -15.01 -3.61 -1.24
N CYS A 62 -16.07 -4.39 -1.42
CA CYS A 62 -17.36 -3.93 -1.91
C CYS A 62 -18.39 -3.93 -0.77
N ALA A 63 -18.92 -2.76 -0.40
CA ALA A 63 -19.94 -2.61 0.64
C ALA A 63 -21.27 -3.27 0.25
N THR A 64 -21.59 -3.28 -1.04
CA THR A 64 -22.78 -3.92 -1.60
C THR A 64 -22.33 -4.86 -2.70
N ALA A 65 -21.95 -6.09 -2.33
CA ALA A 65 -21.40 -7.05 -3.28
C ALA A 65 -22.51 -7.85 -3.98
N VAL A 66 -22.58 -7.76 -5.31
CA VAL A 66 -23.19 -8.81 -6.14
C VAL A 66 -22.05 -9.67 -6.69
N GLY A 67 -21.77 -10.81 -6.05
CA GLY A 67 -20.76 -11.78 -6.53
C GLY A 67 -19.29 -11.50 -6.18
N LEU A 68 -18.99 -10.58 -5.26
CA LEU A 68 -17.64 -10.23 -4.81
C LEU A 68 -17.34 -10.59 -3.35
N THR A 69 -18.14 -11.49 -2.78
CA THR A 69 -17.99 -11.94 -1.39
C THR A 69 -16.61 -12.57 -1.16
N GLY A 70 -15.84 -12.05 -0.21
CA GLY A 70 -14.50 -12.55 0.12
C GLY A 70 -13.35 -11.84 -0.60
N ALA A 71 -13.63 -10.84 -1.44
CA ALA A 71 -12.61 -9.92 -1.93
C ALA A 71 -12.33 -8.88 -0.84
N THR A 72 -11.31 -9.11 -0.01
CA THR A 72 -11.00 -8.27 1.15
C THR A 72 -9.77 -7.39 0.92
N TRP A 73 -9.71 -6.27 1.66
CA TRP A 73 -8.52 -5.43 1.68
C TRP A 73 -7.36 -6.17 2.38
N PRO A 74 -6.16 -6.20 1.79
CA PRO A 74 -5.03 -6.93 2.35
C PRO A 74 -4.50 -6.25 3.61
N THR A 75 -3.89 -7.04 4.49
CA THR A 75 -3.06 -6.50 5.54
C THR A 75 -1.87 -5.75 4.93
N LEU A 76 -1.71 -4.48 5.32
CA LEU A 76 -0.61 -3.66 4.86
C LEU A 76 0.68 -3.97 5.66
N PRO A 77 1.86 -3.84 5.05
CA PRO A 77 3.12 -3.96 5.77
C PRO A 77 3.22 -2.91 6.88
N ASP A 78 4.00 -3.20 7.93
CA ASP A 78 4.27 -2.24 9.00
C ASP A 78 4.62 -0.86 8.44
N GLY A 79 4.12 0.19 9.08
CA GLY A 79 4.33 1.59 8.68
C GLY A 79 3.39 2.11 7.61
N TYR A 80 2.53 1.26 7.04
CA TYR A 80 1.42 1.66 6.17
C TYR A 80 0.10 1.47 6.89
N ALA A 81 -0.81 2.43 6.70
CA ALA A 81 -2.14 2.37 7.29
C ALA A 81 -3.19 2.89 6.31
N TYR A 82 -4.36 2.27 6.36
CA TYR A 82 -5.56 2.84 5.78
C TYR A 82 -6.07 3.95 6.70
N VAL A 83 -6.35 5.14 6.15
CA VAL A 83 -6.81 6.28 6.94
C VAL A 83 -8.31 6.48 6.76
N PRO A 84 -9.07 6.60 7.86
CA PRO A 84 -10.49 6.90 7.80
C PRO A 84 -10.78 8.23 7.09
N GLY A 85 -11.68 8.23 6.12
CA GLY A 85 -12.20 9.45 5.48
C GLY A 85 -11.30 10.07 4.39
N LEU A 86 -10.08 9.55 4.18
CA LEU A 86 -9.21 9.96 3.09
C LEU A 86 -8.94 8.78 2.16
N GLY A 87 -9.34 8.98 0.91
CA GLY A 87 -8.73 8.27 -0.21
C GLY A 87 -9.49 7.06 -0.69
N TYR A 88 -10.76 7.20 -1.06
CA TYR A 88 -11.22 6.60 -2.31
C TYR A 88 -12.01 7.64 -3.08
N ASN A 89 -11.52 8.02 -4.25
CA ASN A 89 -12.23 8.85 -5.20
C ASN A 89 -13.00 7.92 -6.14
N SER A 90 -14.32 7.87 -6.00
CA SER A 90 -15.19 7.03 -6.83
C SER A 90 -15.27 7.48 -8.29
N VAL A 91 -15.02 8.77 -8.56
CA VAL A 91 -15.00 9.35 -9.90
C VAL A 91 -13.77 8.83 -10.66
N ASN A 92 -12.59 9.00 -10.07
CA ASN A 92 -11.32 8.66 -10.71
C ASN A 92 -10.82 7.25 -10.35
N CYS A 93 -11.57 6.52 -9.52
CA CYS A 93 -11.19 5.23 -8.93
C CYS A 93 -9.76 5.26 -8.38
N SER A 94 -9.49 6.12 -7.40
CA SER A 94 -8.15 6.23 -6.80
C SER A 94 -8.22 6.19 -5.28
N PHE A 95 -7.26 5.53 -4.63
CA PHE A 95 -7.15 5.48 -3.18
C PHE A 95 -5.73 5.76 -2.71
N THR A 96 -5.60 6.29 -1.49
CA THR A 96 -4.30 6.64 -0.91
C THR A 96 -4.11 5.88 0.40
N VAL A 97 -2.95 5.27 0.54
CA VAL A 97 -2.51 4.62 1.77
C VAL A 97 -1.39 5.46 2.36
N PHE A 98 -1.56 5.81 3.63
CA PHE A 98 -0.64 6.69 4.31
C PHE A 98 0.52 5.91 4.88
N THR A 99 1.68 6.54 4.85
CA THR A 99 2.79 6.06 5.66
C THR A 99 2.78 6.81 6.98
N ASN A 100 3.11 6.15 8.09
CA ASN A 100 3.22 6.79 9.41
C ASN A 100 4.46 7.72 9.51
N GLY A 101 4.74 8.52 8.47
CA GLY A 101 5.89 9.43 8.36
C GLY A 101 7.18 8.79 7.85
N ASP A 102 7.18 7.50 7.51
CA ASP A 102 8.37 6.73 7.16
C ASP A 102 8.77 6.87 5.67
N SER A 103 7.82 7.26 4.79
CA SER A 103 7.96 7.34 3.32
C SER A 103 6.89 8.25 2.68
N ALA A 104 6.91 8.42 1.35
CA ALA A 104 5.82 9.11 0.64
C ALA A 104 4.54 8.25 0.65
N ASP A 105 3.39 8.90 0.80
CA ASP A 105 2.09 8.23 0.73
C ASP A 105 1.91 7.53 -0.61
N LEU A 106 1.27 6.36 -0.57
CA LEU A 106 1.10 5.51 -1.73
C LEU A 106 -0.26 5.77 -2.35
N THR A 107 -0.29 6.20 -3.61
CA THR A 107 -1.55 6.42 -4.32
C THR A 107 -1.76 5.36 -5.40
N CYS A 108 -2.89 4.66 -5.33
CA CYS A 108 -3.30 3.63 -6.26
C CYS A 108 -4.46 4.14 -7.13
N GLY A 109 -4.42 3.87 -8.43
CA GLY A 109 -5.48 4.25 -9.37
C GLY A 109 -5.92 3.08 -10.25
N CYS A 110 -7.23 2.84 -10.35
CA CYS A 110 -7.81 1.72 -11.09
C CYS A 110 -7.68 1.87 -12.60
N GLU A 111 -7.71 3.09 -13.13
CA GLU A 111 -7.59 3.32 -14.58
C GLU A 111 -6.22 2.88 -15.11
N ALA A 112 -5.17 3.19 -14.36
CA ALA A 112 -3.81 2.84 -14.74
C ALA A 112 -3.31 1.53 -14.11
N GLN A 113 -4.10 0.90 -13.20
CA GLN A 113 -3.73 -0.32 -12.47
C GLN A 113 -2.34 -0.23 -11.80
N ILE A 114 -2.00 0.96 -11.30
CA ILE A 114 -0.72 1.27 -10.67
C ILE A 114 -0.92 1.84 -9.29
N CYS A 115 0.05 1.53 -8.42
CA CYS A 115 0.25 2.17 -7.12
C CYS A 115 1.62 2.84 -7.14
N GLN A 116 1.65 4.15 -6.94
CA GLN A 116 2.86 4.97 -6.98
C GLN A 116 3.18 5.59 -5.63
#